data_AF-A0AA96TQ89-F1
#
_entry.id   AF-A0AA96TQ89-F1
#
_cell.length_a   1.000
_cell.length_b   1.000
_cell.length_c   1.000
_cell.angle_alpha   90.00
_cell.angle_beta   90.00
_cell.angle_gamma   90.00
#
_symmetry.space_group_name_H-M   'P 1'
#
loop_
_entity.id
_entity.type
_entity.pdbx_description
1 polymer ?
#
loop_
_entity_poly.entity_id
_entity_poly.type
_entity_poly.pdbx_seq_one_letter_code
_entity_poly.pdbx_strand_id
1 'polypeptide(L)'
;MADTLTRSTVDNGFRSVRSAYLAACRGTERGQAVEKAVSCEAYADLWHAVSILLYADEPGFALELCLRVEERTRQHAVLGLLRARIAHAKGQPLVARDLARSVLDERALSLRTRHLALAELVAAEVGLEQYDSAAALLREHGFDGEVPEGPEAPYLLAARGALHVAAGRRRPGVEDYLECGRRLVDAGVRNPAVIPWRSRAALAALGDRRRELAKVLAEQELIEARGWGTSRAVGVALHAVASTRDGEEAVELLGESVDLLSLSTAGAELLRAREDLAQIVRAGHDLTRQEAKIAWLARSGYSNKQISERLFLTRRTIEFHLSGVYRKLGLSGRHELRVALPDQFGDQSA
;
A
#
# COMPACT_ATOMS: atom_id res chain seq x y z
N MET A 1 -26.59 38.93 -40.00
CA MET A 1 -27.24 37.73 -39.42
C MET A 1 -26.39 36.49 -39.68
N ALA A 2 -25.27 36.37 -38.98
CA ALA A 2 -24.52 35.12 -38.84
C ALA A 2 -23.38 35.37 -37.83
N ASP A 3 -23.71 35.42 -36.54
CA ASP A 3 -22.69 35.23 -35.51
C ASP A 3 -23.33 34.83 -34.18
N THR A 4 -23.87 33.62 -34.12
CA THR A 4 -24.20 32.97 -32.85
C THR A 4 -24.28 31.48 -33.10
N LEU A 5 -23.19 30.76 -32.83
CA LEU A 5 -23.21 29.39 -32.33
C LEU A 5 -21.76 28.90 -32.13
N THR A 6 -21.59 28.20 -31.02
CA THR A 6 -20.40 27.40 -30.65
C THR A 6 -19.13 28.18 -30.31
N ARG A 7 -19.04 28.64 -29.06
CA ARG A 7 -17.90 28.29 -28.18
C ARG A 7 -18.15 28.68 -26.72
N SER A 8 -17.73 27.77 -25.83
CA SER A 8 -17.56 27.93 -24.38
C SER A 8 -18.73 27.56 -23.46
N THR A 9 -19.16 26.29 -23.52
CA THR A 9 -19.35 25.52 -22.28
C THR A 9 -18.03 24.80 -21.99
N VAL A 10 -17.06 25.52 -21.42
CA VAL A 10 -15.92 24.88 -20.75
C VAL A 10 -16.41 24.54 -19.35
N ASP A 11 -16.39 23.24 -19.08
CA ASP A 11 -16.85 22.60 -17.87
C ASP A 11 -16.18 23.22 -16.62
N ASN A 12 -17.01 23.70 -15.69
CA ASN A 12 -16.58 24.38 -14.48
C ASN A 12 -16.07 23.33 -13.47
N GLY A 13 -14.75 23.06 -13.48
CA GLY A 13 -14.08 22.28 -12.45
C GLY A 13 -14.39 22.77 -11.02
N PHE A 14 -14.13 21.91 -10.03
CA PHE A 14 -14.43 22.13 -8.61
C PHE A 14 -14.25 23.58 -8.11
N ARG A 15 -15.28 24.11 -7.43
CA ARG A 15 -15.27 25.49 -6.89
C ARG A 15 -14.21 25.70 -5.79
N SER A 16 -13.81 24.65 -5.06
CA SER A 16 -12.78 24.71 -4.01
C SER A 16 -11.95 23.44 -3.91
N VAL A 17 -10.74 23.53 -3.31
CA VAL A 17 -9.89 22.37 -2.99
C VAL A 17 -10.64 21.37 -2.10
N ARG A 18 -11.44 21.88 -1.15
CA ARG A 18 -12.30 21.04 -0.30
C ARG A 18 -13.32 20.22 -1.11
N SER A 19 -13.96 20.82 -2.13
CA SER A 19 -14.92 20.06 -2.97
C SER A 19 -14.22 18.98 -3.80
N ALA A 20 -13.03 19.28 -4.32
CA ALA A 20 -12.18 18.30 -5.00
C ALA A 20 -11.76 17.14 -4.06
N TYR A 21 -11.42 17.46 -2.81
CA TYR A 21 -11.08 16.45 -1.80
C TYR A 21 -12.24 15.52 -1.51
N LEU A 22 -13.46 16.05 -1.36
CA LEU A 22 -14.64 15.20 -1.14
C LEU A 22 -14.94 14.29 -2.34
N ALA A 23 -14.72 14.75 -3.57
CA ALA A 23 -14.82 13.91 -4.75
C ALA A 23 -13.73 12.82 -4.78
N ALA A 24 -12.50 13.17 -4.44
CA ALA A 24 -11.41 12.22 -4.29
C ALA A 24 -11.73 11.16 -3.20
N CYS A 25 -12.31 11.53 -2.06
CA CYS A 25 -12.76 10.58 -1.04
C CYS A 25 -13.87 9.63 -1.55
N ARG A 26 -14.73 10.09 -2.45
CA ARG A 26 -15.74 9.24 -3.13
C ARG A 26 -15.16 8.40 -4.26
N GLY A 27 -13.90 8.62 -4.64
CA GLY A 27 -13.24 7.88 -5.71
C GLY A 27 -13.56 8.41 -7.11
N THR A 28 -14.01 9.66 -7.24
CA THR A 28 -14.43 10.27 -8.51
C THR A 28 -13.50 11.40 -8.96
N GLU A 29 -13.48 11.67 -10.27
CA GLU A 29 -12.90 12.89 -10.86
C GLU A 29 -11.41 13.12 -10.54
N ARG A 30 -10.62 12.03 -10.47
CA ARG A 30 -9.19 12.06 -10.09
C ARG A 30 -8.39 13.16 -10.76
N GLY A 31 -8.47 13.27 -12.10
CA GLY A 31 -7.69 14.25 -12.86
C GLY A 31 -7.97 15.69 -12.43
N GLN A 32 -9.25 16.07 -12.33
CA GLN A 32 -9.65 17.40 -11.87
C GLN A 32 -9.28 17.64 -10.41
N ALA A 33 -9.36 16.61 -9.57
CA ALA A 33 -8.97 16.73 -8.16
C ALA A 33 -7.47 17.02 -8.01
N VAL A 34 -6.62 16.29 -8.77
CA VAL A 34 -5.17 16.48 -8.79
C VAL A 34 -4.79 17.86 -9.32
N GLU A 35 -5.39 18.28 -10.44
CA GLU A 35 -5.17 19.62 -10.98
C GLU A 35 -5.47 20.70 -9.93
N LYS A 36 -6.61 20.59 -9.24
CA LYS A 36 -6.98 21.53 -8.18
C LYS A 36 -6.00 21.50 -7.00
N ALA A 37 -5.49 20.31 -6.64
CA ALA A 37 -4.57 20.15 -5.54
C ALA A 37 -3.18 20.75 -5.81
N VAL A 38 -2.64 20.57 -7.03
CA VAL A 38 -1.33 21.12 -7.42
C VAL A 38 -1.35 22.65 -7.44
N SER A 39 -2.50 23.26 -7.79
CA SER A 39 -2.70 24.71 -7.78
C SER A 39 -3.00 25.30 -6.39
N CYS A 40 -2.97 24.50 -5.31
CA CYS A 40 -3.24 25.00 -3.97
C CYS A 40 -2.13 25.94 -3.48
N GLU A 41 -2.52 27.11 -2.96
CA GLU A 41 -1.58 28.07 -2.33
C GLU A 41 -1.93 28.37 -0.87
N ALA A 42 -3.18 28.12 -0.46
CA ALA A 42 -3.68 28.49 0.85
C ALA A 42 -3.36 27.41 1.89
N TYR A 43 -2.77 27.84 3.02
CA TYR A 43 -2.49 26.95 4.15
C TYR A 43 -3.75 26.22 4.66
N ALA A 44 -4.90 26.92 4.70
CA ALA A 44 -6.16 26.37 5.18
C ALA A 44 -6.66 25.15 4.36
N ASP A 45 -6.25 25.04 3.09
CA ASP A 45 -6.62 23.95 2.19
C ASP A 45 -5.51 22.90 2.04
N LEU A 46 -4.33 23.12 2.65
CA LEU A 46 -3.15 22.29 2.47
C LEU A 46 -3.41 20.82 2.82
N TRP A 47 -4.15 20.57 3.91
CA TRP A 47 -4.54 19.21 4.29
C TRP A 47 -5.30 18.48 3.17
N HIS A 48 -6.26 19.17 2.54
CA HIS A 48 -7.07 18.62 1.48
C HIS A 48 -6.24 18.38 0.22
N ALA A 49 -5.44 19.37 -0.19
CA ALA A 49 -4.58 19.27 -1.37
C ALA A 49 -3.56 18.13 -1.24
N VAL A 50 -2.82 18.08 -0.13
CA VAL A 50 -1.84 17.00 0.11
C VAL A 50 -2.55 15.64 0.17
N SER A 51 -3.71 15.53 0.81
CA SER A 51 -4.45 14.27 0.85
C SER A 51 -4.85 13.79 -0.56
N ILE A 52 -5.32 14.68 -1.43
CA ILE A 52 -5.65 14.33 -2.83
C ILE A 52 -4.40 13.78 -3.54
N LEU A 53 -3.26 14.44 -3.40
CA LEU A 53 -2.00 14.03 -4.03
C LEU A 53 -1.54 12.66 -3.50
N LEU A 54 -1.67 12.41 -2.20
CA LEU A 54 -1.39 11.08 -1.64
C LEU A 54 -2.35 10.01 -2.17
N TYR A 55 -3.65 10.32 -2.30
CA TYR A 55 -4.61 9.39 -2.89
C TYR A 55 -4.31 9.11 -4.36
N ALA A 56 -3.80 10.11 -5.08
CA ALA A 56 -3.37 10.01 -6.47
C ALA A 56 -2.03 9.28 -6.66
N ASP A 57 -1.38 8.82 -5.57
CA ASP A 57 -0.05 8.20 -5.59
C ASP A 57 1.06 9.16 -6.07
N GLU A 58 0.92 10.45 -5.73
CA GLU A 58 1.82 11.55 -6.10
C GLU A 58 2.53 12.19 -4.89
N PRO A 59 3.30 11.41 -4.09
CA PRO A 59 3.92 11.94 -2.87
C PRO A 59 5.04 12.95 -3.14
N GLY A 60 5.60 12.98 -4.35
CA GLY A 60 6.58 13.98 -4.78
C GLY A 60 5.96 15.38 -4.82
N PHE A 61 4.87 15.54 -5.58
CA PHE A 61 4.11 16.80 -5.64
C PHE A 61 3.56 17.20 -4.28
N ALA A 62 3.12 16.24 -3.46
CA ALA A 62 2.69 16.51 -2.09
C ALA A 62 3.80 17.15 -1.23
N LEU A 63 5.04 16.67 -1.38
CA LEU A 63 6.19 17.22 -0.65
C LEU A 63 6.54 18.63 -1.14
N GLU A 64 6.57 18.85 -2.45
CA GLU A 64 6.82 20.17 -3.04
C GLU A 64 5.80 21.21 -2.56
N LEU A 65 4.52 20.81 -2.48
CA LEU A 65 3.46 21.67 -1.98
C LEU A 65 3.66 22.04 -0.50
N CYS A 66 4.04 21.07 0.34
CA CYS A 66 4.37 21.34 1.75
C CYS A 66 5.51 22.34 1.88
N LEU A 67 6.59 22.17 1.11
CA LEU A 67 7.77 23.06 1.14
C LEU A 67 7.42 24.49 0.73
N ARG A 68 6.62 24.66 -0.33
CA ARG A 68 6.19 25.98 -0.82
C ARG A 68 5.37 26.75 0.22
N VAL A 69 4.54 26.06 0.99
CA VAL A 69 3.70 26.67 2.02
C VAL A 69 4.47 26.90 3.33
N GLU A 70 5.45 26.05 3.65
CA GLU A 70 6.31 26.18 4.84
C GLU A 70 7.03 27.53 4.89
N GLU A 71 7.50 28.04 3.76
CA GLU A 71 8.12 29.37 3.64
C GLU A 71 7.20 30.53 4.11
N ARG A 72 5.89 30.28 4.22
CA ARG A 72 4.86 31.30 4.44
C ARG A 72 4.07 31.13 5.74
N THR A 73 4.39 30.13 6.58
CA THR A 73 3.62 29.82 7.80
C THR A 73 4.49 29.51 9.01
N ARG A 74 3.94 29.76 10.20
CA ARG A 74 4.53 29.41 11.52
C ARG A 74 3.82 28.23 12.20
N GLN A 75 2.87 27.59 11.51
CA GLN A 75 2.11 26.46 12.06
C GLN A 75 2.78 25.13 11.67
N HIS A 76 3.60 24.61 12.58
CA HIS A 76 4.48 23.47 12.32
C HIS A 76 3.79 22.10 12.46
N ALA A 77 2.81 21.93 13.36
CA ALA A 77 2.20 20.62 13.64
C ALA A 77 1.52 19.96 12.42
N VAL A 78 0.66 20.68 11.70
CA VAL A 78 -0.06 20.11 10.53
C VAL A 78 0.93 19.82 9.40
N LEU A 79 1.92 20.69 9.18
CA LEU A 79 2.98 20.45 8.19
C LEU A 79 3.81 19.22 8.57
N GLY A 80 4.21 19.08 9.83
CA GLY A 80 4.93 17.92 10.34
C GLY A 80 4.13 16.63 10.15
N LEU A 81 2.82 16.67 10.44
CA LEU A 81 1.93 15.54 10.23
C LEU A 81 1.82 15.17 8.76
N LEU A 82 1.60 16.15 7.87
CA LEU A 82 1.54 15.91 6.42
C LEU A 82 2.86 15.34 5.88
N ARG A 83 4.01 15.82 6.37
CA ARG A 83 5.33 15.27 6.02
C ARG A 83 5.50 13.83 6.53
N ALA A 84 5.00 13.50 7.72
CA ALA A 84 5.00 12.12 8.22
C ALA A 84 4.19 11.20 7.30
N ARG A 85 3.00 11.63 6.88
CA ARG A 85 2.15 10.91 5.93
C ARG A 85 2.82 10.70 4.57
N ILE A 86 3.47 11.73 4.05
CA ILE A 86 4.23 11.67 2.80
C ILE A 86 5.41 10.69 2.94
N ALA A 87 6.16 10.74 4.04
CA ALA A 87 7.26 9.81 4.30
C ALA A 87 6.76 8.36 4.36
N HIS A 88 5.62 8.11 5.02
CA HIS A 88 4.98 6.80 5.02
C HIS A 88 4.63 6.35 3.59
N ALA A 89 3.96 7.21 2.80
CA ALA A 89 3.57 6.89 1.44
C ALA A 89 4.76 6.53 0.54
N LYS A 90 5.94 7.14 0.79
CA LYS A 90 7.22 6.88 0.11
C LYS A 90 7.96 5.63 0.62
N GLY A 91 7.39 4.88 1.56
CA GLY A 91 8.04 3.71 2.16
C GLY A 91 9.21 4.05 3.07
N GLN A 92 9.15 5.19 3.77
CA GLN A 92 10.21 5.66 4.69
C GLN A 92 9.72 5.61 6.15
N PRO A 93 9.50 4.41 6.73
CA PRO A 93 8.84 4.28 8.03
C PRO A 93 9.64 4.91 9.17
N LEU A 94 10.98 4.90 9.11
CA LEU A 94 11.83 5.58 10.11
C LEU A 94 11.60 7.10 10.12
N VAL A 95 11.57 7.72 8.94
CA VAL A 95 11.33 9.16 8.79
C VAL A 95 9.90 9.51 9.22
N ALA A 96 8.91 8.68 8.84
CA ALA A 96 7.53 8.86 9.24
C ALA A 96 7.36 8.80 10.77
N ARG A 97 8.02 7.84 11.44
CA ARG A 97 8.04 7.70 12.90
C ARG A 97 8.57 8.96 13.57
N ASP A 98 9.75 9.42 13.15
CA ASP A 98 10.42 10.55 13.79
C ASP A 98 9.62 11.86 13.63
N LEU A 99 9.04 12.09 12.44
CA LEU A 99 8.16 13.23 12.19
C LEU A 99 6.87 13.16 13.01
N ALA A 100 6.18 12.00 13.03
CA ALA A 100 4.94 11.83 13.77
C ALA A 100 5.15 11.96 15.28
N ARG A 101 6.27 11.43 15.81
CA ARG A 101 6.69 11.61 17.20
C ARG A 101 6.90 13.08 17.54
N SER A 102 7.67 13.79 16.71
CA SER A 102 7.92 15.22 16.93
C SER A 102 6.64 16.04 16.97
N VAL A 103 5.63 15.71 16.15
CA VAL A 103 4.32 16.37 16.22
C VAL A 103 3.61 16.04 17.52
N LEU A 104 3.61 14.77 17.93
CA LEU A 104 2.89 14.30 19.13
C LEU A 104 3.42 14.92 20.44
N ASP A 105 4.73 15.21 20.46
CA ASP A 105 5.43 15.85 21.58
C ASP A 105 5.09 17.35 21.73
N GLU A 106 4.43 17.97 20.74
CA GLU A 106 3.97 19.35 20.85
C GLU A 106 2.87 19.51 21.92
N ARG A 107 3.01 20.55 22.76
CA ARG A 107 2.11 20.80 23.89
C ARG A 107 0.71 21.24 23.46
N ALA A 108 0.60 22.03 22.40
CA ALA A 108 -0.64 22.68 21.98
C ALA A 108 -1.18 22.10 20.66
N LEU A 109 -1.71 20.87 20.71
CA LEU A 109 -2.33 20.21 19.57
C LEU A 109 -3.86 20.21 19.70
N SER A 110 -4.55 20.36 18.57
CA SER A 110 -5.96 19.95 18.51
C SER A 110 -6.07 18.44 18.75
N LEU A 111 -7.20 18.01 19.32
CA LEU A 111 -7.46 16.59 19.57
C LEU A 111 -7.32 15.75 18.29
N ARG A 112 -7.90 16.24 17.19
CA ARG A 112 -7.82 15.62 15.86
C ARG A 112 -6.38 15.45 15.38
N THR A 113 -5.55 16.50 15.49
CA THR A 113 -4.14 16.44 15.08
C THR A 113 -3.36 15.43 15.91
N ARG A 114 -3.61 15.39 17.24
CA ARG A 114 -2.98 14.43 18.15
C ARG A 114 -3.30 12.99 17.76
N HIS A 115 -4.57 12.69 17.52
CA HIS A 115 -5.02 11.34 17.12
C HIS A 115 -4.46 10.90 15.77
N LEU A 116 -4.42 11.81 14.79
CA LEU A 116 -3.83 11.51 13.49
C LEU A 116 -2.33 11.28 13.58
N ALA A 117 -1.60 12.08 14.36
CA ALA A 117 -0.17 11.88 14.61
C ALA A 117 0.09 10.54 15.31
N LEU A 118 -0.75 10.17 16.30
CA LEU A 118 -0.68 8.87 16.95
C LEU A 118 -0.91 7.72 15.97
N ALA A 119 -1.94 7.81 15.10
CA ALA A 119 -2.21 6.78 14.10
C ALA A 119 -1.03 6.59 13.13
N GLU A 120 -0.45 7.68 12.64
CA GLU A 120 0.72 7.66 11.74
C GLU A 120 1.96 7.06 12.44
N LEU A 121 2.18 7.44 13.70
CA LEU A 121 3.27 6.90 14.51
C LEU A 121 3.11 5.40 14.74
N VAL A 122 1.93 4.94 15.14
CA VAL A 122 1.64 3.50 15.33
C VAL A 122 1.84 2.74 14.03
N ALA A 123 1.37 3.27 12.90
CA ALA A 123 1.55 2.63 11.60
C ALA A 123 3.04 2.55 11.20
N ALA A 124 3.83 3.57 11.52
CA ALA A 124 5.28 3.58 11.29
C ALA A 124 6.02 2.57 12.19
N GLU A 125 5.67 2.49 13.48
CA GLU A 125 6.22 1.50 14.43
C GLU A 125 5.91 0.07 13.99
N VAL A 126 4.68 -0.20 13.49
CA VAL A 126 4.32 -1.50 12.90
C VAL A 126 5.19 -1.81 11.68
N GLY A 127 5.42 -0.83 10.79
CA GLY A 127 6.30 -1.00 9.63
C GLY A 127 7.78 -1.21 9.98
N LEU A 128 8.21 -0.83 11.19
CA LEU A 128 9.54 -1.07 11.76
C LEU A 128 9.59 -2.32 12.66
N GLU A 129 8.51 -3.11 12.67
CA GLU A 129 8.34 -4.30 13.51
C GLU A 129 8.46 -4.04 15.03
N GLN A 130 8.22 -2.80 15.46
CA GLN A 130 8.25 -2.38 16.87
C GLN A 130 6.87 -2.54 17.53
N TYR A 131 6.36 -3.77 17.53
CA TYR A 131 4.97 -4.05 17.95
C TYR A 131 4.68 -3.71 19.41
N ASP A 132 5.65 -3.92 20.31
CA ASP A 132 5.49 -3.61 21.73
C ASP A 132 5.42 -2.10 21.98
N SER A 133 6.25 -1.32 21.25
CA SER A 133 6.20 0.15 21.26
C SER A 133 4.86 0.66 20.75
N ALA A 134 4.42 0.17 19.59
CA ALA A 134 3.12 0.50 19.01
C ALA A 134 1.94 0.19 19.96
N ALA A 135 1.98 -0.96 20.63
CA ALA A 135 0.96 -1.35 21.59
C ALA A 135 0.99 -0.46 22.85
N ALA A 136 2.18 -0.08 23.34
CA ALA A 136 2.33 0.82 24.47
C ALA A 136 1.76 2.22 24.16
N LEU A 137 2.02 2.74 22.96
CA LEU A 137 1.50 4.04 22.52
C LEU A 137 -0.03 4.09 22.53
N LEU A 138 -0.69 3.05 21.99
CA LEU A 138 -2.15 2.97 22.01
C LEU A 138 -2.69 2.91 23.45
N ARG A 139 -2.08 2.14 24.35
CA ARG A 139 -2.49 2.08 25.76
C ARG A 139 -2.34 3.42 26.48
N GLU A 140 -1.18 4.07 26.32
CA GLU A 140 -0.89 5.36 26.96
C GLU A 140 -1.90 6.44 26.56
N HIS A 141 -2.40 6.38 25.33
CA HIS A 141 -3.36 7.33 24.79
C HIS A 141 -4.83 6.84 24.90
N GLY A 142 -5.09 5.69 25.52
CA GLY A 142 -6.45 5.17 25.75
C GLY A 142 -7.14 4.56 24.53
N PHE A 143 -6.39 4.06 23.55
CA PHE A 143 -6.89 3.45 22.31
C PHE A 143 -6.63 1.94 22.21
N ASP A 144 -6.42 1.24 23.32
CA ASP A 144 -6.38 -0.22 23.38
C ASP A 144 -7.76 -0.87 23.57
N GLY A 145 -8.81 -0.06 23.78
CA GLY A 145 -10.21 -0.47 23.94
C GLY A 145 -11.15 0.10 22.86
N GLU A 146 -12.22 0.80 23.25
CA GLU A 146 -13.13 1.42 22.29
C GLU A 146 -12.50 2.68 21.66
N VAL A 147 -12.64 2.86 20.34
CA VAL A 147 -12.20 4.08 19.66
C VAL A 147 -13.39 5.04 19.54
N PRO A 148 -13.34 6.24 20.16
CA PRO A 148 -14.41 7.24 20.09
C PRO A 148 -14.75 7.63 18.65
N GLU A 149 -15.98 8.11 18.44
CA GLU A 149 -16.41 8.62 17.13
C GLU A 149 -15.67 9.91 16.76
N GLY A 150 -15.36 10.07 15.48
CA GLY A 150 -14.65 11.24 14.97
C GLY A 150 -14.06 11.01 13.58
N PRO A 151 -13.77 12.09 12.82
CA PRO A 151 -13.22 11.99 11.47
C PRO A 151 -11.82 11.36 11.42
N GLU A 152 -11.07 11.36 12.53
CA GLU A 152 -9.78 10.68 12.68
C GLU A 152 -9.88 9.20 13.02
N ALA A 153 -11.03 8.74 13.54
CA ALA A 153 -11.16 7.40 14.13
C ALA A 153 -10.83 6.26 13.16
N PRO A 154 -11.20 6.33 11.85
CA PRO A 154 -10.79 5.32 10.88
C PRO A 154 -9.27 5.12 10.78
N TYR A 155 -8.48 6.19 10.96
CA TYR A 155 -7.01 6.10 10.91
C TYR A 155 -6.45 5.36 12.13
N LEU A 156 -6.98 5.64 13.32
CA LEU A 156 -6.61 4.92 14.55
C LEU A 156 -6.98 3.43 14.46
N LEU A 157 -8.20 3.13 14.02
CA LEU A 157 -8.67 1.76 13.81
C LEU A 157 -7.81 1.02 12.78
N ALA A 158 -7.47 1.67 11.67
CA ALA A 158 -6.61 1.06 10.65
C ALA A 158 -5.19 0.78 11.17
N ALA A 159 -4.61 1.69 11.96
CA ALA A 159 -3.29 1.52 12.55
C ALA A 159 -3.29 0.41 13.61
N ARG A 160 -4.31 0.38 14.47
CA ARG A 160 -4.47 -0.67 15.49
C ARG A 160 -4.78 -2.04 14.89
N GLY A 161 -5.62 -2.08 13.86
CA GLY A 161 -5.88 -3.29 13.08
C GLY A 161 -4.59 -3.85 12.45
N ALA A 162 -3.74 -2.99 11.91
CA ALA A 162 -2.43 -3.38 11.38
C ALA A 162 -1.53 -3.98 12.47
N LEU A 163 -1.47 -3.34 13.65
CA LEU A 163 -0.74 -3.87 14.80
C LEU A 163 -1.28 -5.25 15.23
N HIS A 164 -2.60 -5.41 15.34
CA HIS A 164 -3.20 -6.68 15.72
C HIS A 164 -2.81 -7.80 14.75
N VAL A 165 -2.91 -7.56 13.44
CA VAL A 165 -2.54 -8.56 12.42
C VAL A 165 -1.05 -8.88 12.48
N ALA A 166 -0.17 -7.88 12.56
CA ALA A 166 1.27 -8.06 12.62
C ALA A 166 1.70 -8.84 13.88
N ALA A 167 1.03 -8.60 15.01
CA ALA A 167 1.22 -9.35 16.25
C ALA A 167 0.51 -10.72 16.29
N GLY A 168 -0.01 -11.21 15.15
CA GLY A 168 -0.68 -12.51 15.04
C GLY A 168 -2.11 -12.56 15.61
N ARG A 169 -2.65 -11.46 16.13
CA ARG A 169 -4.02 -11.34 16.66
C ARG A 169 -5.01 -11.03 15.53
N ARG A 170 -5.24 -12.03 14.68
CA ARG A 170 -5.99 -11.86 13.43
C ARG A 170 -7.44 -11.41 13.60
N ARG A 171 -8.19 -12.02 14.51
CA ARG A 171 -9.61 -11.70 14.73
C ARG A 171 -9.84 -10.25 15.19
N PRO A 172 -9.16 -9.73 16.24
CA PRO A 172 -9.23 -8.31 16.58
C PRO A 172 -8.83 -7.39 15.41
N GLY A 173 -7.81 -7.79 14.62
CA GLY A 173 -7.41 -7.03 13.44
C GLY A 173 -8.50 -6.93 12.37
N VAL A 174 -9.21 -8.03 12.08
CA VAL A 174 -10.38 -8.03 11.18
C VAL A 174 -11.47 -7.11 11.72
N GLU A 175 -11.79 -7.22 13.01
CA GLU A 175 -12.84 -6.43 13.66
C GLU A 175 -12.55 -4.92 13.58
N ASP A 176 -11.31 -4.50 13.83
CA ASP A 176 -10.88 -3.10 13.68
C ASP A 176 -10.99 -2.60 12.23
N TYR A 177 -10.60 -3.41 11.23
CA TYR A 177 -10.71 -2.99 9.84
C TYR A 177 -12.17 -2.91 9.36
N LEU A 178 -13.04 -3.80 9.82
CA LEU A 178 -14.47 -3.75 9.51
C LEU A 178 -15.11 -2.50 10.14
N GLU A 179 -14.76 -2.18 11.38
CA GLU A 179 -15.23 -0.97 12.06
C GLU A 179 -14.69 0.31 11.39
N CYS A 180 -13.42 0.31 10.97
CA CYS A 180 -12.85 1.36 10.14
C CYS A 180 -13.66 1.56 8.85
N GLY A 181 -13.96 0.47 8.14
CA GLY A 181 -14.75 0.47 6.92
C GLY A 181 -16.16 1.00 7.12
N ARG A 182 -16.85 0.56 8.17
CA ARG A 182 -18.18 1.06 8.53
C ARG A 182 -18.19 2.59 8.68
N ARG A 183 -17.28 3.14 9.48
CA ARG A 183 -17.20 4.59 9.71
C ARG A 183 -16.84 5.39 8.44
N LEU A 184 -15.98 4.85 7.58
CA LEU A 184 -15.66 5.47 6.29
C LEU A 184 -16.88 5.49 5.36
N VAL A 185 -17.59 4.36 5.25
CA VAL A 185 -18.79 4.24 4.41
C VAL A 185 -19.89 5.17 4.91
N ASP A 186 -20.12 5.23 6.23
CA ASP A 186 -21.10 6.13 6.85
C ASP A 186 -20.75 7.61 6.57
N ALA A 187 -19.45 7.94 6.48
CA ALA A 187 -18.95 9.26 6.10
C ALA A 187 -18.92 9.51 4.58
N GLY A 188 -19.39 8.56 3.76
CA GLY A 188 -19.40 8.66 2.29
C GLY A 188 -18.04 8.49 1.62
N VAL A 189 -17.04 7.97 2.33
CA VAL A 189 -15.70 7.67 1.80
C VAL A 189 -15.70 6.27 1.19
N ARG A 190 -15.44 6.19 -0.12
CA ARG A 190 -15.41 4.93 -0.88
C ARG A 190 -14.04 4.59 -1.44
N ASN A 191 -13.21 5.61 -1.68
CA ASN A 191 -11.92 5.46 -2.33
C ASN A 191 -10.92 4.63 -1.47
N PRO A 192 -10.44 3.49 -1.97
CA PRO A 192 -9.44 2.65 -1.30
C PRO A 192 -8.11 3.37 -1.02
N ALA A 193 -7.76 4.39 -1.80
CA ALA A 193 -6.53 5.15 -1.60
C ALA A 193 -6.53 5.99 -0.30
N VAL A 194 -7.69 6.18 0.33
CA VAL A 194 -7.78 6.84 1.65
C VAL A 194 -7.26 5.91 2.74
N ILE A 195 -7.85 4.72 2.83
CA ILE A 195 -7.45 3.59 3.68
C ILE A 195 -7.93 2.32 2.95
N PRO A 196 -7.03 1.38 2.58
CA PRO A 196 -7.42 0.16 1.86
C PRO A 196 -7.95 -0.90 2.84
N TRP A 197 -9.00 -0.55 3.57
CA TRP A 197 -9.46 -1.33 4.73
C TRP A 197 -10.02 -2.69 4.31
N ARG A 198 -10.66 -2.82 3.14
CA ARG A 198 -11.19 -4.10 2.67
C ARG A 198 -10.07 -5.05 2.29
N SER A 199 -9.05 -4.59 1.56
CA SER A 199 -7.88 -5.41 1.25
C SER A 199 -7.21 -5.91 2.54
N ARG A 200 -7.01 -5.00 3.52
CA ARG A 200 -6.39 -5.36 4.80
C ARG A 200 -7.26 -6.32 5.62
N ALA A 201 -8.58 -6.09 5.66
CA ALA A 201 -9.53 -6.99 6.30
C ALA A 201 -9.58 -8.37 5.62
N ALA A 202 -9.53 -8.42 4.29
CA ALA A 202 -9.55 -9.66 3.52
C ALA A 202 -8.30 -10.52 3.82
N LEU A 203 -7.11 -9.93 3.76
CA LEU A 203 -5.85 -10.60 4.10
C LEU A 203 -5.86 -11.11 5.55
N ALA A 204 -6.35 -10.29 6.50
CA ALA A 204 -6.48 -10.70 7.89
C ALA A 204 -7.50 -11.85 8.08
N ALA A 205 -8.63 -11.79 7.37
CA ALA A 205 -9.69 -12.78 7.40
C ALA A 205 -9.26 -14.14 6.83
N LEU A 206 -8.40 -14.16 5.81
CA LEU A 206 -7.80 -15.40 5.29
C LEU A 206 -7.00 -16.13 6.38
N GLY A 207 -6.20 -15.40 7.15
CA GLY A 207 -5.47 -15.98 8.28
C GLY A 207 -6.40 -16.41 9.43
N ASP A 208 -7.57 -15.80 9.60
CA ASP A 208 -8.63 -16.23 10.53
C ASP A 208 -9.56 -17.31 9.94
N ARG A 209 -9.21 -17.89 8.78
CA ARG A 209 -9.96 -18.92 8.05
C ARG A 209 -11.38 -18.51 7.61
N ARG A 210 -11.66 -17.21 7.46
CA ARG A 210 -12.93 -16.67 6.96
C ARG A 210 -12.86 -16.37 5.46
N ARG A 211 -12.76 -17.42 4.65
CA ARG A 211 -12.53 -17.31 3.20
C ARG A 211 -13.62 -16.53 2.45
N GLU A 212 -14.90 -16.80 2.74
CA GLU A 212 -16.01 -16.11 2.07
C GLU A 212 -16.01 -14.61 2.33
N LEU A 213 -15.77 -14.20 3.59
CA LEU A 213 -15.64 -12.79 3.95
C LEU A 213 -14.47 -12.15 3.21
N ALA A 214 -13.31 -12.83 3.16
CA ALA A 214 -12.14 -12.31 2.48
C ALA A 214 -12.39 -12.10 0.98
N LYS A 215 -13.04 -13.07 0.31
CA LYS A 215 -13.37 -12.98 -1.11
C LYS A 215 -14.26 -11.78 -1.41
N VAL A 216 -15.36 -11.62 -0.67
CA VAL A 216 -16.31 -10.51 -0.87
C VAL A 216 -15.62 -9.15 -0.67
N LEU A 217 -14.81 -9.01 0.39
CA LEU A 217 -14.10 -7.77 0.68
C LEU A 217 -13.07 -7.42 -0.40
N ALA A 218 -12.26 -8.41 -0.82
CA ALA A 218 -11.23 -8.20 -1.84
C ALA A 218 -11.83 -7.80 -3.20
N GLU A 219 -12.90 -8.49 -3.63
CA GLU A 219 -13.59 -8.19 -4.89
C GLU A 219 -14.20 -6.79 -4.88
N GLN A 220 -14.84 -6.39 -3.76
CA GLN A 220 -15.38 -5.04 -3.61
C GLN A 220 -14.29 -3.97 -3.63
N GLU A 221 -13.13 -4.21 -3.01
CA GLU A 221 -12.03 -3.26 -3.06
C GLU A 221 -11.52 -3.07 -4.49
N LEU A 222 -11.39 -4.16 -5.25
CA LEU A 222 -10.89 -4.09 -6.63
C LEU A 222 -11.80 -3.25 -7.53
N ILE A 223 -13.12 -3.33 -7.33
CA ILE A 223 -14.09 -2.49 -8.07
C ILE A 223 -13.83 -1.01 -7.77
N GLU A 224 -13.78 -0.62 -6.50
CA GLU A 224 -13.57 0.76 -6.08
C GLU A 224 -12.16 1.27 -6.47
N ALA A 225 -11.15 0.41 -6.37
CA ALA A 225 -9.77 0.72 -6.74
C ALA A 225 -9.61 0.95 -8.24
N ARG A 226 -10.28 0.16 -9.09
CA ARG A 226 -10.32 0.38 -10.54
C ARG A 226 -11.06 1.66 -10.90
N GLY A 227 -12.11 2.02 -10.14
CA GLY A 227 -12.81 3.30 -10.29
C GLY A 227 -11.90 4.51 -10.08
N TRP A 228 -11.03 4.46 -9.05
CA TRP A 228 -10.04 5.51 -8.80
C TRP A 228 -8.82 5.44 -9.74
N GLY A 229 -8.34 4.21 -10.00
CA GLY A 229 -7.42 3.88 -11.09
C GLY A 229 -5.94 4.18 -10.85
N THR A 230 -5.47 4.37 -9.61
CA THR A 230 -4.03 4.51 -9.34
C THR A 230 -3.35 3.15 -9.27
N SER A 231 -2.10 3.06 -9.73
CA SER A 231 -1.34 1.81 -9.76
C SER A 231 -1.23 1.19 -8.37
N ARG A 232 -0.97 2.01 -7.33
CA ARG A 232 -0.97 1.54 -5.93
C ARG A 232 -2.31 0.95 -5.50
N ALA A 233 -3.42 1.66 -5.70
CA ALA A 233 -4.73 1.20 -5.21
C ALA A 233 -5.15 -0.10 -5.90
N VAL A 234 -5.02 -0.16 -7.23
CA VAL A 234 -5.36 -1.35 -8.01
C VAL A 234 -4.44 -2.51 -7.67
N GLY A 235 -3.13 -2.27 -7.56
CA GLY A 235 -2.13 -3.29 -7.21
C GLY A 235 -2.36 -3.89 -5.81
N VAL A 236 -2.72 -3.08 -4.81
CA VAL A 236 -3.09 -3.56 -3.45
C VAL A 236 -4.39 -4.36 -3.46
N ALA A 237 -5.36 -3.97 -4.28
CA ALA A 237 -6.62 -4.71 -4.40
C ALA A 237 -6.44 -6.05 -5.12
N LEU A 238 -5.65 -6.08 -6.21
CA LEU A 238 -5.30 -7.30 -6.93
C LEU A 238 -4.55 -8.29 -6.03
N HIS A 239 -3.59 -7.82 -5.22
CA HIS A 239 -2.90 -8.65 -4.23
C HIS A 239 -3.90 -9.35 -3.31
N ALA A 240 -4.85 -8.60 -2.74
CA ALA A 240 -5.87 -9.16 -1.86
C ALA A 240 -6.80 -10.15 -2.58
N VAL A 241 -7.22 -9.87 -3.82
CA VAL A 241 -8.04 -10.80 -4.60
C VAL A 241 -7.25 -12.07 -4.89
N ALA A 242 -6.00 -11.96 -5.31
CA ALA A 242 -5.16 -13.10 -5.62
C ALA A 242 -4.96 -14.03 -4.41
N SER A 243 -4.83 -13.47 -3.19
CA SER A 243 -4.76 -14.26 -1.95
C SER A 243 -6.03 -15.08 -1.66
N THR A 244 -7.14 -14.80 -2.33
CA THR A 244 -8.40 -15.56 -2.24
C THR A 244 -8.56 -16.60 -3.34
N ARG A 245 -7.62 -16.66 -4.29
CA ARG A 245 -7.58 -17.59 -5.43
C ARG A 245 -6.50 -18.64 -5.22
N ASP A 246 -6.55 -19.68 -6.06
CA ASP A 246 -5.58 -20.76 -6.07
C ASP A 246 -5.01 -20.93 -7.49
N GLY A 247 -3.84 -21.57 -7.60
CA GLY A 247 -3.28 -22.00 -8.89
C GLY A 247 -2.91 -20.86 -9.84
N GLU A 248 -3.20 -21.04 -11.12
CA GLU A 248 -2.81 -20.15 -12.22
C GLU A 248 -3.47 -18.77 -12.11
N GLU A 249 -4.76 -18.70 -11.75
CA GLU A 249 -5.49 -17.43 -11.55
C GLU A 249 -4.81 -16.55 -10.48
N ALA A 250 -4.36 -17.16 -9.38
CA ALA A 250 -3.64 -16.44 -8.33
C ALA A 250 -2.27 -15.94 -8.80
N VAL A 251 -1.54 -16.71 -9.61
CA VAL A 251 -0.25 -16.32 -10.20
C VAL A 251 -0.42 -15.11 -11.13
N GLU A 252 -1.41 -15.15 -12.02
CA GLU A 252 -1.70 -14.06 -12.96
C GLU A 252 -2.03 -12.75 -12.23
N LEU A 253 -2.95 -12.80 -11.26
CA LEU A 253 -3.36 -11.64 -10.49
C LEU A 253 -2.21 -11.06 -9.63
N LEU A 254 -1.37 -11.93 -9.06
CA LEU A 254 -0.17 -11.50 -8.34
C LEU A 254 0.87 -10.88 -9.27
N GLY A 255 1.03 -11.40 -10.49
CA GLY A 255 1.86 -10.80 -11.53
C GLY A 255 1.42 -9.38 -11.86
N GLU A 256 0.13 -9.19 -12.16
CA GLU A 256 -0.46 -7.87 -12.44
C GLU A 256 -0.31 -6.92 -11.23
N SER A 257 -0.51 -7.43 -10.01
CA SER A 257 -0.27 -6.67 -8.77
C SER A 257 1.18 -6.19 -8.67
N VAL A 258 2.17 -7.06 -8.90
CA VAL A 258 3.60 -6.70 -8.86
C VAL A 258 3.93 -5.65 -9.92
N ASP A 259 3.42 -5.80 -11.15
CA ASP A 259 3.66 -4.85 -12.23
C ASP A 259 3.12 -3.46 -11.88
N LEU A 260 1.88 -3.36 -11.40
CA LEU A 260 1.29 -2.09 -10.98
C LEU A 260 2.00 -1.48 -9.77
N LEU A 261 2.30 -2.28 -8.75
CA LEU A 261 3.01 -1.78 -7.56
C LEU A 261 4.44 -1.33 -7.89
N SER A 262 5.08 -1.89 -8.91
CA SER A 262 6.41 -1.46 -9.37
C SER A 262 6.43 -0.05 -9.96
N LEU A 263 5.26 0.47 -10.39
CA LEU A 263 5.07 1.83 -10.89
C LEU A 263 4.72 2.83 -9.78
N SER A 264 4.64 2.39 -8.53
CA SER A 264 4.24 3.20 -7.37
C SER A 264 5.38 3.36 -6.36
N THR A 265 5.20 4.20 -5.35
CA THR A 265 6.12 4.27 -4.20
C THR A 265 5.80 3.25 -3.09
N ALA A 266 4.90 2.30 -3.34
CA ALA A 266 4.39 1.32 -2.38
C ALA A 266 5.36 0.13 -2.18
N GLY A 267 6.57 0.42 -1.71
CA GLY A 267 7.65 -0.58 -1.60
C GLY A 267 7.32 -1.77 -0.69
N ALA A 268 6.62 -1.54 0.43
CA ALA A 268 6.24 -2.60 1.37
C ALA A 268 5.14 -3.51 0.80
N GLU A 269 4.21 -2.95 0.03
CA GLU A 269 3.19 -3.71 -0.70
C GLU A 269 3.80 -4.51 -1.86
N LEU A 270 4.70 -3.89 -2.64
CA LEU A 270 5.43 -4.56 -3.71
C LEU A 270 6.25 -5.75 -3.22
N LEU A 271 6.93 -5.58 -2.08
CA LEU A 271 7.69 -6.66 -1.45
C LEU A 271 6.79 -7.85 -1.10
N ARG A 272 5.67 -7.59 -0.41
CA ARG A 272 4.70 -8.64 -0.04
C ARG A 272 4.09 -9.34 -1.25
N ALA A 273 3.67 -8.59 -2.27
CA ALA A 273 3.12 -9.19 -3.49
C ALA A 273 4.14 -10.08 -4.20
N ARG A 274 5.43 -9.70 -4.21
CA ARG A 274 6.51 -10.55 -4.70
C ARG A 274 6.65 -11.80 -3.82
N GLU A 275 6.77 -11.67 -2.52
CA GLU A 275 6.93 -12.84 -1.63
C GLU A 275 5.83 -13.88 -1.84
N ASP A 276 4.56 -13.45 -1.89
CA ASP A 276 3.42 -14.32 -2.13
C ASP A 276 3.45 -14.96 -3.52
N LEU A 277 3.82 -14.20 -4.56
CA LEU A 277 3.98 -14.72 -5.92
C LEU A 277 5.07 -15.79 -6.00
N ALA A 278 6.20 -15.60 -5.33
CA ALA A 278 7.24 -16.62 -5.30
C ALA A 278 6.81 -17.86 -4.53
N GLN A 279 6.07 -17.67 -3.44
CA GLN A 279 5.58 -18.78 -2.65
C GLN A 279 4.63 -19.66 -3.47
N ILE A 280 3.68 -19.06 -4.19
CA ILE A 280 2.68 -19.81 -4.96
C ILE A 280 3.29 -20.50 -6.17
N VAL A 281 4.21 -19.84 -6.91
CA VAL A 281 4.91 -20.45 -8.05
C VAL A 281 5.78 -21.63 -7.58
N ARG A 282 6.47 -21.48 -6.44
CA ARG A 282 7.23 -22.59 -5.85
C ARG A 282 6.34 -23.77 -5.47
N ALA A 283 5.19 -23.51 -4.86
CA ALA A 283 4.26 -24.55 -4.42
C ALA A 283 3.58 -25.25 -5.61
N GLY A 284 3.12 -24.50 -6.62
CA GLY A 284 2.42 -25.04 -7.79
C GLY A 284 3.28 -25.97 -8.66
N HIS A 285 4.60 -25.81 -8.61
CA HIS A 285 5.55 -26.63 -9.36
C HIS A 285 6.40 -27.57 -8.49
N ASP A 286 6.04 -27.74 -7.21
CA ASP A 286 6.76 -28.59 -6.25
C ASP A 286 8.28 -28.31 -6.23
N LEU A 287 8.68 -27.04 -6.36
CA LEU A 287 10.07 -26.64 -6.36
C LEU A 287 10.59 -26.58 -4.92
N THR A 288 11.69 -27.30 -4.66
CA THR A 288 12.44 -27.13 -3.42
C THR A 288 13.05 -25.73 -3.33
N ARG A 289 13.40 -25.28 -2.12
CA ARG A 289 14.08 -23.97 -1.93
C ARG A 289 15.36 -23.86 -2.76
N GLN A 290 16.13 -24.95 -2.85
CA GLN A 290 17.37 -24.98 -3.62
C GLN A 290 17.12 -24.90 -5.13
N GLU A 291 16.13 -25.64 -5.64
CA GLU A 291 15.72 -25.58 -7.05
C GLU A 291 15.23 -24.18 -7.41
N ALA A 292 14.41 -23.54 -6.57
CA ALA A 292 13.95 -22.18 -6.79
C ALA A 292 15.10 -21.16 -6.82
N LYS A 293 16.06 -21.26 -5.89
CA LYS A 293 17.25 -20.38 -5.84
C LYS A 293 18.12 -20.52 -7.09
N ILE A 294 18.32 -21.75 -7.57
CA ILE A 294 19.09 -22.04 -8.79
C ILE A 294 18.35 -21.55 -10.05
N ALA A 295 17.04 -21.81 -10.14
CA ALA A 295 16.20 -21.37 -11.24
C ALA A 295 16.19 -19.84 -11.36
N TRP A 296 16.14 -19.15 -10.22
CA TRP A 296 16.23 -17.69 -10.16
C TRP A 296 17.58 -17.17 -10.65
N LEU A 297 18.71 -17.65 -10.11
CA LEU A 297 20.02 -17.21 -10.61
C LEU A 297 20.16 -17.47 -12.12
N ALA A 298 19.59 -18.59 -12.60
CA ALA A 298 19.59 -18.90 -14.01
C ALA A 298 18.75 -17.92 -14.85
N ARG A 299 17.57 -17.56 -14.36
CA ARG A 299 16.73 -16.50 -14.94
C ARG A 299 17.47 -15.16 -15.00
N SER A 300 18.15 -14.77 -13.92
CA SER A 300 18.88 -13.49 -13.79
C SER A 300 20.17 -13.42 -14.62
N GLY A 301 20.40 -14.39 -15.52
CA GLY A 301 21.53 -14.39 -16.45
C GLY A 301 22.82 -15.05 -15.95
N TYR A 302 22.89 -15.55 -14.72
CA TYR A 302 24.12 -16.17 -14.18
C TYR A 302 24.40 -17.54 -14.80
N SER A 303 25.53 -17.72 -15.46
CA SER A 303 25.95 -19.02 -16.01
C SER A 303 26.05 -20.11 -14.94
N ASN A 304 25.92 -21.39 -15.32
CA ASN A 304 26.03 -22.51 -14.37
C ASN A 304 27.34 -22.48 -13.56
N LYS A 305 28.43 -21.95 -14.13
CA LYS A 305 29.69 -21.73 -13.43
C LYS A 305 29.54 -20.69 -12.31
N GLN A 306 29.00 -19.50 -12.63
CA GLN A 306 28.77 -18.44 -11.65
C GLN A 306 27.80 -18.88 -10.54
N ILE A 307 26.76 -19.63 -10.89
CA ILE A 307 25.82 -20.19 -9.90
C ILE A 307 26.53 -21.17 -8.99
N SER A 308 27.36 -22.07 -9.55
CA SER A 308 28.11 -23.07 -8.78
C SER A 308 29.06 -22.41 -7.77
N GLU A 309 29.74 -21.34 -8.18
CA GLU A 309 30.62 -20.55 -7.31
C GLU A 309 29.83 -19.83 -6.21
N ARG A 310 28.70 -19.20 -6.54
CA ARG A 310 27.88 -18.44 -5.58
C ARG A 310 27.20 -19.32 -4.54
N LEU A 311 26.83 -20.54 -4.90
CA LEU A 311 26.12 -21.47 -4.01
C LEU A 311 27.05 -22.52 -3.36
N PHE A 312 28.36 -22.46 -3.63
CA PHE A 312 29.33 -23.46 -3.19
C PHE A 312 28.93 -24.90 -3.58
N LEU A 313 28.45 -25.08 -4.81
CA LEU A 313 28.03 -26.36 -5.38
C LEU A 313 28.86 -26.71 -6.61
N THR A 314 28.80 -27.96 -7.08
CA THR A 314 29.43 -28.33 -8.36
C THR A 314 28.56 -27.91 -9.56
N ARG A 315 29.18 -27.65 -10.72
CA ARG A 315 28.45 -27.38 -11.97
C ARG A 315 27.44 -28.48 -12.32
N ARG A 316 27.81 -29.75 -12.09
CA ARG A 316 26.94 -30.91 -12.32
C ARG A 316 25.71 -30.89 -11.41
N THR A 317 25.87 -30.45 -10.15
CA THR A 317 24.75 -30.26 -9.22
C THR A 317 23.80 -29.18 -9.73
N ILE A 318 24.32 -28.07 -10.27
CA ILE A 318 23.50 -27.01 -10.87
C ILE A 318 22.73 -27.53 -12.09
N GLU A 319 23.39 -28.25 -12.99
CA GLU A 319 22.76 -28.86 -14.18
C GLU A 319 21.66 -29.86 -13.80
N PHE A 320 21.90 -30.67 -12.77
CA PHE A 320 20.92 -31.60 -12.23
C PHE A 320 19.67 -30.88 -11.71
N HIS A 321 19.86 -29.85 -10.86
CA HIS A 321 18.74 -29.06 -10.34
C HIS A 321 17.99 -28.32 -11.45
N LEU A 322 18.68 -27.70 -12.42
CA LEU A 322 18.03 -27.02 -13.53
C LEU A 322 17.22 -27.98 -14.41
N SER A 323 17.72 -29.19 -14.66
CA SER A 323 16.95 -30.21 -15.38
C SER A 323 15.68 -30.61 -14.63
N GLY A 324 15.76 -30.73 -13.31
CA GLY A 324 14.60 -30.95 -12.45
C GLY A 324 13.59 -29.81 -12.50
N VAL A 325 14.08 -28.56 -12.44
CA VAL A 325 13.29 -27.34 -12.57
C VAL A 325 12.56 -27.29 -13.90
N TYR A 326 13.25 -27.49 -15.03
CA TYR A 326 12.62 -27.42 -16.36
C TYR A 326 11.48 -28.42 -16.47
N ARG A 327 11.69 -29.66 -16.00
CA ARG A 327 10.64 -30.69 -15.98
C ARG A 327 9.45 -30.29 -15.11
N LYS A 328 9.69 -29.74 -13.91
CA LYS A 328 8.64 -29.32 -12.96
C LYS A 328 7.85 -28.10 -13.45
N LEU A 329 8.52 -27.20 -14.15
CA LEU A 329 7.94 -25.99 -14.76
C LEU A 329 7.34 -26.24 -16.15
N GLY A 330 7.51 -27.43 -16.74
CA GLY A 330 7.06 -27.73 -18.11
C GLY A 330 7.85 -26.99 -19.20
N LEU A 331 9.10 -26.61 -18.93
CA LEU A 331 9.93 -25.79 -19.81
C LEU A 331 10.87 -26.64 -20.67
N SER A 332 11.14 -26.15 -21.89
CA SER A 332 12.10 -26.77 -22.80
C SER A 332 13.56 -26.39 -22.47
N GLY A 333 13.76 -25.30 -21.72
CA GLY A 333 15.09 -24.93 -21.24
C GLY A 333 15.21 -23.51 -20.68
N ARG A 334 16.45 -23.09 -20.50
CA ARG A 334 16.83 -21.88 -19.75
C ARG A 334 16.21 -20.57 -20.25
N HIS A 335 16.04 -20.45 -21.57
CA HIS A 335 15.54 -19.23 -22.21
C HIS A 335 14.08 -18.91 -21.81
N GLU A 336 13.31 -19.93 -21.44
CA GLU A 336 11.91 -19.78 -21.00
C GLU A 336 11.78 -19.39 -19.52
N LEU A 337 12.84 -19.56 -18.71
CA LEU A 337 12.81 -19.19 -17.28
C LEU A 337 12.49 -17.71 -17.06
N ARG A 338 12.87 -16.84 -18.00
CA ARG A 338 12.59 -15.39 -17.90
C ARG A 338 11.10 -15.07 -18.05
N VAL A 339 10.36 -15.94 -18.74
CA VAL A 339 8.91 -15.83 -18.94
C VAL A 339 8.18 -16.56 -17.80
N ALA A 340 8.67 -17.74 -17.42
CA ALA A 340 8.00 -18.62 -16.45
C ALA A 340 8.17 -18.21 -14.99
N LEU A 341 9.23 -17.47 -14.66
CA LEU A 341 9.50 -17.00 -13.30
C LEU A 341 9.46 -15.47 -13.26
N PRO A 342 8.74 -14.85 -12.32
CA PRO A 342 8.67 -13.41 -12.16
C PRO A 342 9.98 -12.82 -11.64
N ASP A 343 10.18 -11.50 -11.84
CA ASP A 343 11.37 -10.80 -11.34
C ASP A 343 11.31 -10.64 -9.83
N GLN A 344 12.24 -11.28 -9.12
CA GLN A 344 12.34 -11.11 -7.67
C GLN A 344 13.78 -10.96 -7.19
N PHE A 345 13.92 -10.13 -6.17
CA PHE A 345 15.02 -10.02 -5.21
C PHE A 345 16.42 -9.65 -5.72
N GLY A 346 16.84 -8.43 -5.33
CA GLY A 346 18.19 -8.23 -4.82
C GLY A 346 18.40 -9.01 -3.51
N ASP A 347 19.66 -9.41 -3.30
CA ASP A 347 20.19 -10.25 -2.22
C ASP A 347 19.46 -10.21 -0.86
N GLN A 348 19.07 -11.39 -0.36
CA GLN A 348 19.04 -11.71 1.08
C GLN A 348 20.16 -12.70 1.41
N SER A 349 21.40 -12.34 1.08
CA SER A 349 22.60 -13.07 1.50
C SER A 349 23.78 -12.11 1.60
N ALA A 350 23.77 -11.31 2.65
CA ALA A 350 24.96 -10.88 3.38
C ALA A 350 24.60 -10.90 4.87
#